data_AF-A0A4R5K214-F1
#
_entry.id   AF-A0A4R5K214-F1
#
_cell.length_a   1.000
_cell.length_b   1.000
_cell.length_c   1.000
_cell.angle_alpha   90.00
_cell.angle_beta   90.00
_cell.angle_gamma   90.00
#
_symmetry.space_group_name_H-M   'P 1'
#
loop_
_entity.id
_entity.type
_entity.pdbx_description
1 polymer ?
#
loop_
_entity_poly.entity_id
_entity_poly.type
_entity_poly.pdbx_seq_one_letter_code
_entity_poly.pdbx_strand_id
1 'polypeptide(L)'
;MQNLICKQSAPLALMAAVAMSGCLPNSASEVQTVSSVVATSITAQELGAHTFTLVHRERNPQGYTIESGNLSLAGKAVDGSLVAVKGADGAVTAAIDRPGKRGLLLIDTSGQRRFLPEPAYDYLTPDTVPGPIEHAEQPPSAPGVVREVDAVVQLSVEALRVLNSDPVAFALVQLETANLSLRNSQVASVRLNLAGTRVGVNDYAVIGENLSELDAELAPLHPVYHHDLNVGFSENSPMVGVAEVRGNTSLNSIYSISAFRHEVGHNAGGSHCNEDGSDNYRFGYNDGKDIATALCHNDVPYYSNPHVSLNGKPVGDARTADMARVWREEAGRLSGYGPTFNGDRLIFGGVGQAQLLISEPGIHKPSLGVVALSEEVGPTSLVYGGPGDTVLSIKLTENQSGNEQVVKFRAHRQVQDCPDITTMNSYVVCHPDSAGPITLTLFRIAQDNPSLPLGVYNGVVELKALDYTNPEWSRPILVSVTVWNLN
;
A
#
# COMPACT_ATOMS: atom_id res chain seq x y z
N MET A 1 62.49 -1.31 1.36
CA MET A 1 63.90 -1.66 1.09
C MET A 1 63.92 -3.01 0.39
N GLN A 2 64.57 -3.05 -0.79
CA GLN A 2 65.24 -4.20 -1.45
C GLN A 2 64.38 -5.46 -1.70
N ASN A 3 63.88 -5.67 -2.93
CA ASN A 3 64.49 -6.45 -4.02
C ASN A 3 64.87 -7.88 -3.66
N LEU A 4 64.38 -8.88 -4.40
CA LEU A 4 65.19 -9.84 -5.18
C LEU A 4 64.28 -10.85 -5.93
N ILE A 5 64.17 -10.75 -7.27
CA ILE A 5 64.83 -11.59 -8.30
C ILE A 5 64.19 -12.98 -8.50
N CYS A 6 63.58 -13.12 -9.68
CA CYS A 6 63.13 -14.36 -10.29
C CYS A 6 64.30 -14.99 -11.09
N LYS A 7 64.50 -16.32 -11.02
CA LYS A 7 65.35 -17.08 -11.95
C LYS A 7 64.62 -18.34 -12.41
N GLN A 8 64.60 -18.50 -13.73
CA GLN A 8 63.99 -19.58 -14.50
C GLN A 8 64.75 -20.90 -14.39
N SER A 9 64.01 -22.01 -14.47
CA SER A 9 64.39 -23.18 -15.29
C SER A 9 63.23 -24.20 -15.33
N ALA A 10 62.72 -24.47 -16.53
CA ALA A 10 62.00 -25.71 -16.89
C ALA A 10 63.04 -26.69 -17.49
N PRO A 11 62.84 -28.03 -17.49
CA PRO A 11 61.79 -28.64 -18.32
C PRO A 11 61.18 -29.98 -17.83
N LEU A 12 60.17 -30.42 -18.60
CA LEU A 12 59.64 -31.78 -18.81
C LEU A 12 58.71 -32.47 -17.77
N ALA A 13 57.42 -32.40 -18.10
CA ALA A 13 56.41 -33.48 -18.20
C ALA A 13 56.50 -34.72 -17.27
N LEU A 14 55.48 -34.91 -16.42
CA LEU A 14 54.57 -36.08 -16.46
C LEU A 14 53.35 -35.86 -15.54
N MET A 15 52.19 -36.37 -15.98
CA MET A 15 50.90 -36.32 -15.30
C MET A 15 50.89 -37.03 -13.94
N ALA A 16 50.34 -36.37 -12.90
CA ALA A 16 49.59 -36.98 -11.80
C ALA A 16 48.88 -35.86 -10.99
N ALA A 17 47.57 -35.69 -11.17
CA ALA A 17 46.78 -34.80 -10.33
C ALA A 17 46.42 -35.53 -9.03
N VAL A 18 47.22 -35.33 -7.99
CA VAL A 18 46.85 -35.59 -6.59
C VAL A 18 46.33 -34.28 -6.01
N ALA A 19 45.06 -34.29 -5.61
CA ALA A 19 44.42 -33.16 -4.93
C ALA A 19 44.95 -33.04 -3.50
N MET A 20 45.67 -31.96 -3.20
CA MET A 20 45.79 -31.41 -1.85
C MET A 20 45.85 -29.88 -1.88
N SER A 21 44.82 -29.29 -1.29
CA SER A 21 44.77 -28.06 -0.50
C SER A 21 45.75 -26.93 -0.88
N GLY A 22 45.26 -26.00 -1.70
CA GLY A 22 45.77 -24.64 -1.80
C GLY A 22 44.73 -23.67 -1.24
N CYS A 23 45.07 -22.98 -0.15
CA CYS A 23 44.30 -21.85 0.37
C CYS A 23 44.26 -20.72 -0.67
N LEU A 24 43.06 -20.39 -1.13
CA LEU A 24 42.78 -19.11 -1.80
C LEU A 24 41.91 -18.27 -0.86
N PRO A 25 42.11 -16.94 -0.82
CA PRO A 25 41.27 -16.06 -0.02
C PRO A 25 39.84 -16.08 -0.57
N ASN A 26 38.91 -16.63 0.22
CA ASN A 26 37.48 -16.50 0.02
C ASN A 26 37.08 -15.04 0.24
N SER A 27 37.21 -14.23 -0.81
CA SER A 27 36.27 -13.13 -1.04
C SER A 27 35.27 -13.60 -2.09
N ALA A 28 34.56 -14.68 -1.75
CA ALA A 28 33.28 -14.98 -2.35
C ALA A 28 32.28 -14.07 -1.64
N SER A 29 31.96 -12.94 -2.28
CA SER A 29 30.69 -12.28 -2.06
C SER A 29 29.63 -13.38 -2.05
N GLU A 30 28.90 -13.51 -0.94
CA GLU A 30 27.64 -14.23 -0.93
C GLU A 30 26.82 -13.63 -2.06
N VAL A 31 26.71 -14.39 -3.15
CA VAL A 31 25.63 -14.23 -4.10
C VAL A 31 24.39 -14.47 -3.25
N GLN A 32 23.75 -13.39 -2.82
CA GLN A 32 22.36 -13.41 -2.37
C GLN A 32 21.61 -14.20 -3.43
N THR A 33 21.30 -15.44 -3.11
CA THR A 33 20.36 -16.24 -3.87
C THR A 33 19.11 -15.40 -3.99
N VAL A 34 18.70 -15.15 -5.24
CA VAL A 34 17.50 -14.42 -5.59
C VAL A 34 16.37 -14.91 -4.68
N SER A 35 15.99 -14.08 -3.70
CA SER A 35 14.85 -14.35 -2.84
C SER A 35 13.68 -14.68 -3.75
N SER A 36 13.17 -15.91 -3.67
CA SER A 36 12.05 -16.36 -4.50
C SER A 36 10.91 -15.35 -4.39
N VAL A 37 10.43 -14.87 -5.53
CA VAL A 37 9.26 -13.99 -5.61
C VAL A 37 8.09 -14.69 -4.93
N VAL A 38 7.64 -14.15 -3.79
CA VAL A 38 6.66 -14.79 -2.91
C VAL A 38 5.31 -14.92 -3.62
N ALA A 39 4.96 -13.93 -4.42
CA ALA A 39 3.73 -13.90 -5.19
C ALA A 39 3.62 -15.10 -6.15
N THR A 40 4.69 -15.47 -6.87
CA THR A 40 4.62 -16.52 -7.90
C THR A 40 4.41 -17.91 -7.35
N SER A 41 5.08 -18.28 -6.25
CA SER A 41 4.93 -19.60 -5.65
C SER A 41 3.54 -19.79 -5.02
N ILE A 42 2.99 -18.71 -4.45
CA ILE A 42 1.70 -18.74 -3.75
C ILE A 42 0.50 -18.68 -4.72
N THR A 43 0.67 -18.03 -5.87
CA THR A 43 -0.41 -17.80 -6.87
C THR A 43 -0.27 -18.65 -8.13
N ALA A 44 0.69 -19.59 -8.18
CA ALA A 44 0.99 -20.39 -9.38
C ALA A 44 -0.25 -21.08 -9.99
N GLN A 45 -1.15 -21.58 -9.13
CA GLN A 45 -2.39 -22.22 -9.56
C GLN A 45 -3.29 -21.28 -10.38
N GLU A 46 -3.36 -20.01 -9.99
CA GLU A 46 -4.18 -19.00 -10.62
C GLU A 46 -3.51 -18.41 -11.86
N LEU A 47 -2.18 -18.34 -11.91
CA LEU A 47 -1.45 -17.84 -13.08
C LEU A 47 -1.49 -18.79 -14.28
N GLY A 48 -1.54 -20.10 -14.03
CA GLY A 48 -1.52 -21.11 -15.10
C GLY A 48 -0.23 -21.01 -15.92
N ALA A 49 -0.35 -20.83 -17.24
CA ALA A 49 0.80 -20.73 -18.14
C ALA A 49 1.46 -19.33 -18.20
N HIS A 50 0.92 -18.34 -17.48
CA HIS A 50 1.46 -16.99 -17.52
C HIS A 50 2.77 -16.91 -16.75
N THR A 51 3.74 -16.19 -17.32
CA THR A 51 4.97 -15.82 -16.64
C THR A 51 4.77 -14.49 -15.92
N PHE A 52 5.19 -14.40 -14.66
CA PHE A 52 5.19 -13.17 -13.89
C PHE A 52 6.55 -12.48 -13.96
N THR A 53 6.54 -11.21 -14.34
CA THR A 53 7.72 -10.34 -14.29
C THR A 53 7.53 -9.31 -13.19
N LEU A 54 8.30 -9.46 -12.11
CA LEU A 54 8.28 -8.53 -10.98
C LEU A 54 8.68 -7.13 -11.45
N VAL A 55 7.86 -6.13 -11.10
CA VAL A 55 8.11 -4.70 -11.36
C VAL A 55 8.43 -3.97 -10.06
N HIS A 56 7.68 -4.25 -9.00
CA HIS A 56 7.86 -3.61 -7.69
C HIS A 56 7.83 -4.64 -6.56
N ARG A 57 8.69 -4.43 -5.57
CA ARG A 57 8.66 -5.15 -4.29
C ARG A 57 9.01 -4.20 -3.18
N GLU A 58 8.17 -4.15 -2.16
CA GLU A 58 8.38 -3.33 -0.97
C GLU A 58 7.94 -4.09 0.26
N ARG A 59 8.67 -3.90 1.37
CA ARG A 59 8.18 -4.26 2.69
C ARG A 59 7.95 -2.98 3.46
N ASN A 60 6.69 -2.70 3.80
CA ASN A 60 6.37 -1.47 4.51
C ASN A 60 6.74 -1.58 6.01
N PRO A 61 6.81 -0.45 6.73
CA PRO A 61 7.13 -0.45 8.17
C PRO A 61 6.16 -1.26 9.05
N GLN A 62 4.95 -1.56 8.57
CA GLN A 62 3.98 -2.39 9.30
C GLN A 62 4.15 -3.89 9.04
N GLY A 63 5.13 -4.28 8.22
CA GLY A 63 5.49 -5.68 7.96
C GLY A 63 4.83 -6.29 6.73
N TYR A 64 3.93 -5.57 6.05
CA TYR A 64 3.33 -6.03 4.79
C TYR A 64 4.39 -6.09 3.70
N THR A 65 4.42 -7.19 2.95
CA THR A 65 5.21 -7.30 1.72
C THR A 65 4.30 -7.14 0.52
N ILE A 66 4.53 -6.11 -0.28
CA ILE A 66 3.78 -5.75 -1.48
C ILE A 66 4.64 -6.14 -2.68
N GLU A 67 4.12 -6.99 -3.57
CA GLU A 67 4.76 -7.39 -4.82
C GLU A 67 3.79 -7.14 -5.97
N SER A 68 4.24 -6.47 -7.02
CA SER A 68 3.45 -6.28 -8.24
C SER A 68 4.28 -6.44 -9.50
N GLY A 69 3.60 -6.80 -10.59
CA GLY A 69 4.26 -7.01 -11.86
C GLY A 69 3.34 -7.42 -12.98
N ASN A 70 3.94 -7.58 -14.15
CA ASN A 70 3.23 -7.87 -15.39
C ASN A 70 3.14 -9.38 -15.62
N LEU A 71 2.00 -9.82 -16.14
CA LEU A 71 1.80 -11.17 -16.62
C LEU A 71 2.01 -11.21 -18.13
N SER A 72 2.68 -12.24 -18.62
CA SER A 72 2.90 -12.46 -20.06
C SER A 72 2.56 -13.89 -20.44
N LEU A 73 1.97 -14.06 -21.62
CA LEU A 73 1.74 -15.35 -22.26
C LEU A 73 2.47 -15.36 -23.62
N ALA A 74 2.93 -16.54 -24.06
CA ALA A 74 3.78 -16.70 -25.24
C ALA A 74 3.35 -15.82 -26.43
N GLY A 75 4.24 -14.91 -26.87
CA GLY A 75 3.99 -14.00 -27.99
C GLY A 75 3.41 -12.62 -27.62
N LYS A 76 3.01 -12.39 -26.37
CA LYS A 76 2.50 -11.09 -25.88
C LYS A 76 3.32 -10.60 -24.68
N ALA A 77 3.95 -9.43 -24.81
CA ALA A 77 4.85 -8.89 -23.78
C ALA A 77 4.16 -8.61 -22.45
N VAL A 78 2.91 -8.11 -22.48
CA VAL A 78 2.07 -7.91 -21.30
C VAL A 78 0.63 -8.29 -21.65
N ASP A 79 0.06 -9.22 -20.89
CA ASP A 79 -1.29 -9.77 -21.04
C ASP A 79 -2.11 -9.65 -19.74
N GLY A 80 -1.62 -8.87 -18.77
CA GLY A 80 -2.28 -8.72 -17.48
C GLY A 80 -1.31 -8.32 -16.38
N SER A 81 -1.77 -8.44 -15.14
CA SER A 81 -0.99 -8.10 -13.95
C SER A 81 -1.27 -9.03 -12.76
N LEU A 82 -0.32 -9.06 -11.84
CA LEU A 82 -0.48 -9.64 -10.52
C LEU A 82 -0.03 -8.59 -9.51
N VAL A 83 -0.88 -8.35 -8.52
CA VAL A 83 -0.53 -7.62 -7.30
C VAL A 83 -0.80 -8.54 -6.12
N ALA A 84 0.16 -8.70 -5.23
CA ALA A 84 0.06 -9.55 -4.06
C ALA A 84 0.59 -8.81 -2.83
N VAL A 85 -0.20 -8.83 -1.76
CA VAL A 85 0.16 -8.31 -0.45
C VAL A 85 0.16 -9.45 0.55
N LYS A 86 1.30 -9.70 1.18
CA LYS A 86 1.46 -10.65 2.27
C LYS A 86 1.49 -9.90 3.60
N GLY A 87 0.55 -10.19 4.49
CA GLY A 87 0.48 -9.65 5.84
C GLY A 87 1.64 -10.14 6.73
N ALA A 88 1.86 -9.44 7.84
CA ALA A 88 2.88 -9.81 8.83
C ALA A 88 2.61 -11.18 9.48
N ASP A 89 1.34 -11.58 9.55
CA ASP A 89 0.86 -12.89 10.02
C ASP A 89 1.00 -14.01 8.98
N GLY A 90 1.35 -13.67 7.75
CA GLY A 90 1.55 -14.59 6.63
C GLY A 90 0.34 -14.80 5.72
N ALA A 91 -0.82 -14.22 6.03
CA ALA A 91 -1.97 -14.22 5.13
C ALA A 91 -1.66 -13.45 3.84
N VAL A 92 -2.35 -13.79 2.74
CA VAL A 92 -2.11 -13.18 1.42
C VAL A 92 -3.42 -12.72 0.79
N THR A 93 -3.40 -11.49 0.30
CA THR A 93 -4.44 -10.89 -0.54
C THR A 93 -3.82 -10.57 -1.89
N ALA A 94 -4.40 -11.04 -2.99
CA ALA A 94 -3.82 -10.85 -4.32
C ALA A 94 -4.87 -10.53 -5.38
N ALA A 95 -4.63 -9.50 -6.19
CA ALA A 95 -5.38 -9.21 -7.40
C ALA A 95 -4.73 -9.92 -8.58
N ILE A 96 -5.49 -10.83 -9.20
CA ILE A 96 -5.08 -11.56 -10.40
C ILE A 96 -5.86 -10.99 -11.58
N ASP A 97 -5.14 -10.42 -12.54
CA ASP A 97 -5.71 -9.74 -13.70
C ASP A 97 -5.14 -10.37 -14.97
N ARG A 98 -5.85 -11.34 -15.55
CA ARG A 98 -5.45 -11.96 -16.82
C ARG A 98 -6.66 -12.50 -17.60
N PRO A 99 -6.55 -12.70 -18.92
CA PRO A 99 -7.57 -13.35 -19.71
C PRO A 99 -8.04 -14.68 -19.11
N GLY A 100 -9.36 -14.81 -18.98
CA GLY A 100 -10.03 -16.01 -18.46
C GLY A 100 -9.95 -16.21 -16.94
N LYS A 101 -9.22 -15.36 -16.19
CA LYS A 101 -9.21 -15.41 -14.73
C LYS A 101 -8.87 -14.04 -14.13
N ARG A 102 -9.90 -13.31 -13.74
CA ARG A 102 -9.81 -12.00 -13.09
C ARG A 102 -10.50 -12.03 -11.72
N GLY A 103 -9.88 -11.47 -10.70
CA GLY A 103 -10.47 -11.37 -9.36
C GLY A 103 -9.48 -11.38 -8.22
N LEU A 104 -10.01 -11.42 -7.00
CA LEU A 104 -9.25 -11.36 -5.76
C LEU A 104 -9.05 -12.77 -5.18
N LEU A 105 -7.80 -13.16 -4.97
CA LEU A 105 -7.42 -14.36 -4.24
C LEU A 105 -7.08 -13.99 -2.79
N LEU A 106 -7.70 -14.71 -1.86
CA LEU A 106 -7.49 -14.59 -0.43
C LEU A 106 -6.95 -15.92 0.09
N ILE A 107 -5.89 -15.86 0.87
CA ILE A 107 -5.27 -17.00 1.52
C ILE A 107 -5.07 -16.66 2.98
N ASP A 108 -5.71 -17.41 3.87
CA ASP A 108 -5.57 -17.18 5.31
C ASP A 108 -4.26 -17.76 5.87
N THR A 109 -4.02 -17.56 7.17
CA THR A 109 -2.83 -18.04 7.87
C THR A 109 -2.74 -19.57 7.96
N SER A 110 -3.83 -20.30 7.73
CA SER A 110 -3.86 -21.77 7.63
C SER A 110 -3.56 -22.28 6.21
N GLY A 111 -3.53 -21.38 5.22
CA GLY A 111 -3.39 -21.69 3.81
C GLY A 111 -4.71 -21.98 3.09
N GLN A 112 -5.86 -21.76 3.73
CA GLN A 112 -7.17 -21.90 3.09
C GLN A 112 -7.33 -20.81 2.03
N ARG A 113 -7.75 -21.22 0.83
CA ARG A 113 -7.86 -20.35 -0.35
C ARG A 113 -9.32 -20.01 -0.64
N ARG A 114 -9.59 -18.74 -0.97
CA ARG A 114 -10.88 -18.27 -1.49
C ARG A 114 -10.64 -17.30 -2.64
N PHE A 115 -11.29 -17.55 -3.77
CA PHE A 115 -11.22 -16.69 -4.94
C PHE A 115 -12.56 -15.98 -5.14
N LEU A 116 -12.52 -14.65 -5.21
CA LEU A 116 -13.64 -13.78 -5.51
C LEU A 116 -13.50 -13.34 -6.98
N PRO A 117 -14.24 -13.93 -7.92
CA PRO A 117 -14.14 -13.55 -9.33
C PRO A 117 -14.67 -12.13 -9.54
N GLU A 118 -13.97 -11.35 -10.37
CA GLU A 118 -14.50 -10.08 -10.86
C GLU A 118 -15.59 -10.35 -11.91
N PRO A 119 -16.81 -9.82 -11.74
CA PRO A 119 -17.86 -9.90 -12.74
C PRO A 119 -17.41 -9.26 -14.07
N ALA A 120 -17.85 -9.80 -15.20
CA ALA A 120 -17.63 -9.15 -16.49
C ALA A 120 -18.33 -7.78 -16.51
N TYR A 121 -17.62 -6.76 -16.97
CA TYR A 121 -18.12 -5.39 -17.02
C TYR A 121 -17.57 -4.64 -18.24
N ASP A 122 -18.36 -3.71 -18.76
CA ASP A 122 -17.95 -2.81 -19.83
C ASP A 122 -17.47 -1.48 -19.25
N TYR A 123 -16.15 -1.31 -19.18
CA TYR A 123 -15.46 -0.11 -18.68
C TYR A 123 -15.59 1.13 -19.60
N LEU A 124 -16.45 1.09 -20.62
CA LEU A 124 -16.87 2.28 -21.39
C LEU A 124 -18.27 2.77 -21.00
N THR A 125 -18.94 2.07 -20.09
CA THR A 125 -20.21 2.55 -19.53
C THR A 125 -19.97 3.87 -18.80
N PRO A 126 -20.80 4.92 -19.00
CA PRO A 126 -20.62 6.19 -18.29
C PRO A 126 -20.59 5.99 -16.77
N ASP A 127 -19.45 6.32 -16.16
CA ASP A 127 -19.05 6.05 -14.78
C ASP A 127 -18.41 7.28 -14.12
N THR A 128 -18.73 8.46 -14.65
CA THR A 128 -18.20 9.70 -14.14
C THR A 128 -19.28 10.70 -13.80
N VAL A 129 -19.03 11.46 -12.74
CA VAL A 129 -19.72 12.71 -12.45
C VAL A 129 -18.72 13.86 -12.56
N PRO A 130 -19.15 15.08 -12.92
CA PRO A 130 -18.27 16.25 -12.82
C PRO A 130 -17.80 16.43 -11.38
N GLY A 131 -16.49 16.44 -11.14
CA GLY A 131 -15.95 16.79 -9.83
C GLY A 131 -16.14 18.27 -9.51
N PRO A 132 -16.06 18.66 -8.23
CA PRO A 132 -16.01 20.07 -7.86
C PRO A 132 -14.81 20.75 -8.55
N ILE A 133 -14.99 21.98 -9.03
CA ILE A 133 -13.88 22.77 -9.58
C ILE A 133 -13.03 23.22 -8.40
N GLU A 134 -11.99 22.45 -8.10
CA GLU A 134 -11.13 22.70 -6.95
C GLU A 134 -9.74 23.18 -7.34
N HIS A 135 -9.24 24.11 -6.54
CA HIS A 135 -7.88 24.63 -6.58
C HIS A 135 -7.11 24.13 -5.35
N ALA A 136 -7.14 22.82 -5.10
CA ALA A 136 -6.09 22.22 -4.30
C ALA A 136 -4.80 22.35 -5.13
N GLU A 137 -3.80 23.10 -4.65
CA GLU A 137 -2.53 23.23 -5.36
C GLU A 137 -1.38 23.23 -4.36
N GLN A 138 -0.58 22.16 -4.40
CA GLN A 138 0.76 22.18 -3.82
C GLN A 138 1.73 22.83 -4.82
N PRO A 139 2.66 23.70 -4.36
CA PRO A 139 3.66 24.33 -5.22
C PRO A 139 4.50 23.26 -5.91
N PRO A 140 4.93 23.44 -7.18
CA PRO A 140 5.62 22.41 -7.96
C PRO A 140 6.75 21.73 -7.19
N SER A 141 6.80 20.40 -7.21
CA SER A 141 7.86 19.65 -6.56
C SER A 141 9.18 19.86 -7.31
N ALA A 142 10.29 19.86 -6.58
CA ALA A 142 11.60 19.87 -7.20
C ALA A 142 11.76 18.64 -8.12
N PRO A 143 12.54 18.74 -9.22
CA PRO A 143 12.80 17.61 -10.09
C PRO A 143 13.29 16.39 -9.30
N GLY A 144 12.67 15.23 -9.53
CA GLY A 144 13.00 13.99 -8.84
C GLY A 144 12.30 13.77 -7.50
N VAL A 145 11.51 14.72 -7.00
CA VAL A 145 10.66 14.52 -5.82
C VAL A 145 9.33 13.89 -6.24
N VAL A 146 9.01 12.74 -5.64
CA VAL A 146 7.75 12.03 -5.82
C VAL A 146 6.65 12.73 -5.03
N ARG A 147 5.50 12.96 -5.66
CA ARG A 147 4.28 13.40 -4.99
C ARG A 147 3.59 12.20 -4.38
N GLU A 148 3.40 12.26 -3.07
CA GLU A 148 2.60 11.30 -2.33
C GLU A 148 1.15 11.77 -2.35
N VAL A 149 0.27 10.89 -2.78
CA VAL A 149 -1.17 11.10 -2.79
C VAL A 149 -1.74 10.08 -1.80
N ASP A 150 -2.15 10.58 -0.65
CA ASP A 150 -2.49 9.76 0.50
C ASP A 150 -3.99 9.40 0.46
N ALA A 151 -4.35 8.11 0.54
CA ALA A 151 -5.74 7.67 0.41
C ALA A 151 -6.31 7.13 1.72
N VAL A 152 -7.53 7.54 2.07
CA VAL A 152 -8.35 6.83 3.05
C VAL A 152 -9.27 5.88 2.31
N VAL A 153 -9.20 4.60 2.68
CA VAL A 153 -10.04 3.54 2.09
C VAL A 153 -11.13 3.15 3.07
N GLN A 154 -12.39 3.45 2.72
CA GLN A 154 -13.58 3.04 3.46
C GLN A 154 -14.20 1.80 2.82
N LEU A 155 -14.43 0.76 3.62
CA LEU A 155 -15.24 -0.40 3.22
C LEU A 155 -16.60 -0.32 3.90
N SER A 156 -17.71 -0.59 3.20
CA SER A 156 -18.98 -0.83 3.89
C SER A 156 -18.88 -2.07 4.78
N VAL A 157 -19.76 -2.21 5.78
CA VAL A 157 -19.82 -3.43 6.60
C VAL A 157 -20.09 -4.66 5.72
N GLU A 158 -20.92 -4.51 4.70
CA GLU A 158 -21.28 -5.53 3.73
C GLU A 158 -20.06 -5.92 2.88
N ALA A 159 -19.31 -4.95 2.36
CA ALA A 159 -18.06 -5.19 1.66
C ALA A 159 -17.02 -5.88 2.56
N LEU A 160 -16.92 -5.48 3.83
CA LEU A 160 -16.04 -6.12 4.79
C LEU A 160 -16.43 -7.58 5.05
N ARG A 161 -17.73 -7.90 5.11
CA ARG A 161 -18.21 -9.29 5.22
C ARG A 161 -17.90 -10.10 3.97
N VAL A 162 -18.01 -9.52 2.78
CA VAL A 162 -17.60 -10.17 1.53
C VAL A 162 -16.09 -10.42 1.53
N LEU A 163 -15.30 -9.43 1.95
CA LEU A 163 -13.84 -9.51 2.01
C LEU A 163 -13.37 -10.56 3.02
N ASN A 164 -14.02 -10.65 4.20
CA ASN A 164 -13.71 -11.60 5.28
C ASN A 164 -12.21 -11.90 5.43
N SER A 165 -11.40 -10.85 5.43
CA SER A 165 -9.94 -10.88 5.39
C SER A 165 -9.41 -9.51 5.85
N ASP A 166 -8.09 -9.33 5.82
CA ASP A 166 -7.43 -8.10 6.25
C ASP A 166 -7.81 -6.90 5.32
N PRO A 167 -8.53 -5.89 5.83
CA PRO A 167 -8.91 -4.72 5.03
C PRO A 167 -7.72 -3.83 4.66
N VAL A 168 -6.64 -3.85 5.44
CA VAL A 168 -5.41 -3.09 5.14
C VAL A 168 -4.70 -3.74 3.95
N ALA A 169 -4.56 -5.07 3.96
CA ALA A 169 -3.98 -5.80 2.83
C ALA A 169 -4.78 -5.58 1.54
N PHE A 170 -6.12 -5.60 1.63
CA PHE A 170 -7.00 -5.29 0.49
C PHE A 170 -6.78 -3.86 -0.03
N ALA A 171 -6.79 -2.85 0.84
CA ALA A 171 -6.57 -1.46 0.45
C ALA A 171 -5.20 -1.26 -0.22
N LEU A 172 -4.15 -1.90 0.30
CA LEU A 172 -2.81 -1.90 -0.30
C LEU A 172 -2.79 -2.55 -1.68
N VAL A 173 -3.50 -3.67 -1.88
CA VAL A 173 -3.63 -4.30 -3.21
C VAL A 173 -4.27 -3.33 -4.20
N GLN A 174 -5.37 -2.67 -3.83
CA GLN A 174 -6.09 -1.75 -4.71
C GLN A 174 -5.20 -0.58 -5.14
N LEU A 175 -4.58 0.12 -4.17
CA LEU A 175 -3.65 1.22 -4.46
C LEU A 175 -2.49 0.77 -5.34
N GLU A 176 -1.96 -0.43 -5.09
CA GLU A 176 -0.84 -0.96 -5.85
C GLU A 176 -1.21 -1.35 -7.29
N THR A 177 -2.47 -1.68 -7.60
CA THR A 177 -2.91 -1.85 -8.99
C THR A 177 -2.75 -0.56 -9.81
N ALA A 178 -3.08 0.59 -9.21
CA ALA A 178 -2.91 1.89 -9.83
C ALA A 178 -1.44 2.30 -9.89
N ASN A 179 -0.67 2.08 -8.81
CA ASN A 179 0.77 2.36 -8.80
C ASN A 179 1.54 1.52 -9.82
N LEU A 180 1.15 0.25 -10.04
CA LEU A 180 1.71 -0.57 -11.11
C LEU A 180 1.46 0.08 -12.48
N SER A 181 0.23 0.53 -12.74
CA SER A 181 -0.11 1.25 -13.96
C SER A 181 0.68 2.55 -14.13
N LEU A 182 0.88 3.33 -13.06
CA LEU A 182 1.71 4.54 -13.08
C LEU A 182 3.16 4.21 -13.46
N ARG A 183 3.78 3.21 -12.81
CA ARG A 183 5.16 2.79 -13.09
C ARG A 183 5.34 2.28 -14.52
N ASN A 184 4.45 1.40 -14.96
CA ASN A 184 4.42 0.88 -16.32
C ASN A 184 4.29 2.01 -17.36
N SER A 185 3.56 3.07 -17.02
CA SER A 185 3.35 4.25 -17.87
C SER A 185 4.42 5.34 -17.71
N GLN A 186 5.54 5.05 -17.02
CA GLN A 186 6.63 5.98 -16.75
C GLN A 186 6.21 7.25 -15.99
N VAL A 187 5.18 7.15 -15.14
CA VAL A 187 4.78 8.22 -14.20
C VAL A 187 5.46 7.96 -12.85
N ALA A 188 6.75 8.26 -12.77
CA ALA A 188 7.53 8.05 -11.55
C ALA A 188 7.35 9.16 -10.49
N SER A 189 6.74 10.28 -10.87
CA SER A 189 6.59 11.46 -10.00
C SER A 189 5.36 11.45 -9.11
N VAL A 190 4.54 10.39 -9.16
CA VAL A 190 3.31 10.24 -8.37
C VAL A 190 3.30 8.85 -7.75
N ARG A 191 2.93 8.77 -6.47
CA ARG A 191 2.73 7.51 -5.75
C ARG A 191 1.48 7.64 -4.87
N LEU A 192 0.59 6.66 -4.98
CA LEU A 192 -0.54 6.53 -4.08
C LEU A 192 -0.10 5.76 -2.83
N ASN A 193 -0.43 6.27 -1.65
CA ASN A 193 -0.17 5.59 -0.38
C ASN A 193 -1.47 5.39 0.41
N LEU A 194 -1.44 4.48 1.37
CA LEU A 194 -2.54 4.29 2.30
C LEU A 194 -2.35 5.18 3.54
N ALA A 195 -3.25 6.12 3.75
CA ALA A 195 -3.29 6.96 4.94
C ALA A 195 -3.99 6.28 6.12
N GLY A 196 -5.03 5.49 5.82
CA GLY A 196 -5.84 4.79 6.81
C GLY A 196 -6.92 3.94 6.16
N THR A 197 -7.52 3.06 6.96
CA THR A 197 -8.73 2.33 6.58
C THR A 197 -9.86 2.72 7.51
N ARG A 198 -11.08 2.73 6.97
CA ARG A 198 -12.33 2.93 7.71
C ARG A 198 -13.32 1.84 7.34
N VAL A 199 -14.26 1.59 8.24
CA VAL A 199 -15.46 0.82 7.90
C VAL A 199 -16.63 1.77 8.00
N GLY A 200 -17.46 1.88 6.97
CA GLY A 200 -18.67 2.70 6.90
C GLY A 200 -19.92 1.85 7.11
N VAL A 201 -20.99 2.43 7.67
CA VAL A 201 -22.25 1.70 7.89
C VAL A 201 -23.19 1.74 6.68
N ASN A 202 -22.98 2.70 5.77
CA ASN A 202 -23.74 2.81 4.55
C ASN A 202 -23.08 1.97 3.46
N ASP A 203 -23.82 1.01 2.92
CA ASP A 203 -23.44 0.29 1.72
C ASP A 203 -23.91 1.08 0.49
N TYR A 204 -23.21 2.18 0.21
CA TYR A 204 -23.52 3.08 -0.90
C TYR A 204 -23.59 2.30 -2.20
N ALA A 205 -24.70 2.40 -2.94
CA ALA A 205 -24.77 1.85 -4.28
C ALA A 205 -23.64 2.45 -5.12
N VAL A 206 -22.85 1.64 -5.83
CA VAL A 206 -21.79 2.12 -6.74
C VAL A 206 -22.43 2.76 -7.97
N ILE A 207 -22.84 4.02 -7.83
CA ILE A 207 -23.49 4.89 -8.83
C ILE A 207 -23.12 6.35 -8.53
N GLY A 208 -23.24 7.23 -9.53
CA GLY A 208 -22.76 8.62 -9.44
C GLY A 208 -23.45 9.45 -8.36
N GLU A 209 -24.73 9.18 -8.08
CA GLU A 209 -25.51 9.91 -7.08
C GLU A 209 -24.95 9.78 -5.66
N ASN A 210 -24.23 8.70 -5.36
CA ASN A 210 -23.71 8.44 -4.02
C ASN A 210 -22.28 8.96 -3.80
N LEU A 211 -21.62 9.47 -4.85
CA LEU A 211 -20.27 10.04 -4.70
C LEU A 211 -20.26 11.25 -3.78
N SER A 212 -21.23 12.15 -3.89
CA SER A 212 -21.32 13.32 -3.01
C SER A 212 -21.62 12.96 -1.56
N GLU A 213 -22.27 11.82 -1.31
CA GLU A 213 -22.53 11.34 0.05
C GLU A 213 -21.26 10.77 0.68
N LEU A 214 -20.49 9.99 -0.09
CA LEU A 214 -19.17 9.50 0.34
C LEU A 214 -18.19 10.66 0.56
N ASP A 215 -18.14 11.64 -0.34
CA ASP A 215 -17.31 12.82 -0.21
C ASP A 215 -17.68 13.63 1.04
N ALA A 216 -18.98 13.87 1.28
CA ALA A 216 -19.44 14.56 2.48
C ALA A 216 -19.07 13.82 3.78
N GLU A 217 -18.92 12.50 3.75
CA GLU A 217 -18.44 11.71 4.89
C GLU A 217 -16.92 11.82 5.06
N LEU A 218 -16.14 11.75 3.97
CA LEU A 218 -14.69 11.58 4.03
C LEU A 218 -13.88 12.87 3.89
N ALA A 219 -14.32 13.86 3.12
CA ALA A 219 -13.61 15.13 2.94
C ALA A 219 -13.37 15.91 4.26
N PRO A 220 -14.31 15.94 5.23
CA PRO A 220 -14.05 16.57 6.53
C PRO A 220 -12.90 15.93 7.31
N LEU A 221 -12.45 14.73 6.92
CA LEU A 221 -11.40 13.98 7.59
C LEU A 221 -10.00 14.24 7.01
N HIS A 222 -9.87 14.96 5.89
CA HIS A 222 -8.57 15.35 5.32
C HIS A 222 -7.57 15.86 6.37
N PRO A 223 -7.90 16.80 7.28
CA PRO A 223 -6.94 17.28 8.28
C PRO A 223 -6.61 16.26 9.38
N VAL A 224 -7.46 15.26 9.61
CA VAL A 224 -7.32 14.29 10.71
C VAL A 224 -6.53 13.06 10.25
N TYR A 225 -6.82 12.57 9.06
CA TYR A 225 -6.11 11.45 8.45
C TYR A 225 -4.91 11.89 7.62
N HIS A 226 -4.75 13.20 7.37
CA HIS A 226 -3.74 13.74 6.47
C HIS A 226 -3.79 13.05 5.11
N HIS A 227 -4.96 13.03 4.50
CA HIS A 227 -5.18 12.30 3.25
C HIS A 227 -5.74 13.22 2.17
N ASP A 228 -5.62 12.76 0.94
CA ASP A 228 -6.04 13.47 -0.26
C ASP A 228 -7.16 12.77 -1.03
N LEU A 229 -7.20 11.44 -1.04
CA LEU A 229 -8.20 10.65 -1.79
C LEU A 229 -9.24 10.00 -0.88
N ASN A 230 -10.50 10.15 -1.26
CA ASN A 230 -11.65 9.50 -0.66
C ASN A 230 -11.99 8.26 -1.49
N VAL A 231 -11.77 7.06 -0.94
CA VAL A 231 -11.99 5.80 -1.68
C VAL A 231 -12.98 4.92 -0.95
N GLY A 232 -14.13 4.66 -1.58
CA GLY A 232 -15.16 3.76 -1.05
C GLY A 232 -15.17 2.40 -1.74
N PHE A 233 -15.48 1.34 -0.98
CA PHE A 233 -15.80 0.01 -1.49
C PHE A 233 -17.12 -0.49 -0.91
N SER A 234 -18.05 -0.87 -1.79
CA SER A 234 -19.39 -1.36 -1.43
C SER A 234 -19.70 -2.72 -2.01
N GLU A 235 -20.66 -3.42 -1.40
CA GLU A 235 -21.24 -4.66 -1.93
C GLU A 235 -22.37 -4.35 -2.92
N ASN A 236 -23.26 -3.42 -2.55
CA ASN A 236 -24.29 -2.87 -3.43
C ASN A 236 -23.66 -2.17 -4.63
N SER A 237 -23.52 -2.88 -5.74
CA SER A 237 -22.65 -2.45 -6.84
C SER A 237 -23.33 -2.65 -8.20
N PRO A 238 -24.27 -1.77 -8.60
CA PRO A 238 -24.86 -1.80 -9.94
C PRO A 238 -23.82 -1.55 -11.05
N MET A 239 -22.77 -0.77 -10.72
CA MET A 239 -21.59 -0.55 -11.55
C MET A 239 -20.34 -1.05 -10.81
N VAL A 240 -19.24 -1.30 -11.52
CA VAL A 240 -18.00 -1.75 -10.86
C VAL A 240 -17.21 -0.62 -10.21
N GLY A 241 -17.40 0.61 -10.68
CA GLY A 241 -16.74 1.80 -10.19
C GLY A 241 -17.46 3.05 -10.70
N VAL A 242 -17.26 4.16 -9.99
CA VAL A 242 -17.69 5.49 -10.39
C VAL A 242 -16.77 6.52 -9.73
N ALA A 243 -16.47 7.62 -10.43
CA ALA A 243 -15.56 8.65 -9.92
C ALA A 243 -15.93 10.07 -10.33
N GLU A 244 -15.43 11.02 -9.55
CA GLU A 244 -15.40 12.42 -9.95
C GLU A 244 -14.29 12.67 -10.97
N VAL A 245 -14.63 13.22 -12.14
CA VAL A 245 -13.62 13.70 -13.09
C VAL A 245 -12.89 14.88 -12.48
N ARG A 246 -11.56 14.78 -12.37
CA ARG A 246 -10.71 15.84 -11.80
C ARG A 246 -11.10 16.19 -10.34
N GLY A 247 -11.72 15.25 -9.62
CA GLY A 247 -11.97 15.33 -8.18
C GLY A 247 -10.97 14.48 -7.37
N ASN A 248 -11.40 14.02 -6.20
CA ASN A 248 -10.61 13.14 -5.32
C ASN A 248 -11.42 11.97 -4.73
N THR A 249 -12.70 11.83 -5.13
CA THR A 249 -13.57 10.78 -4.63
C THR A 249 -13.88 9.71 -5.68
N SER A 250 -13.78 8.44 -5.27
CA SER A 250 -14.21 7.28 -6.05
C SER A 250 -14.95 6.28 -5.18
N LEU A 251 -15.95 5.62 -5.78
CA LEU A 251 -16.71 4.55 -5.16
C LEU A 251 -16.61 3.30 -6.03
N ASN A 252 -16.28 2.17 -5.43
CA ASN A 252 -15.85 0.97 -6.14
C ASN A 252 -16.61 -0.26 -5.64
N SER A 253 -16.72 -1.26 -6.50
CA SER A 253 -17.21 -2.58 -6.13
C SER A 253 -16.18 -3.34 -5.30
N ILE A 254 -16.61 -4.00 -4.23
CA ILE A 254 -15.76 -4.96 -3.52
C ILE A 254 -15.33 -6.16 -4.39
N TYR A 255 -16.05 -6.42 -5.49
CA TYR A 255 -15.77 -7.52 -6.41
C TYR A 255 -14.82 -7.14 -7.56
N SER A 256 -14.51 -5.86 -7.76
CA SER A 256 -13.63 -5.41 -8.84
C SER A 256 -12.22 -5.11 -8.34
N ILE A 257 -11.23 -5.81 -8.88
CA ILE A 257 -9.81 -5.55 -8.57
C ILE A 257 -9.22 -4.46 -9.46
N SER A 258 -9.94 -4.03 -10.48
CA SER A 258 -9.43 -3.15 -11.52
C SER A 258 -10.22 -1.85 -11.65
N ALA A 259 -11.40 -1.75 -11.03
CA ALA A 259 -12.17 -0.52 -10.95
C ALA A 259 -11.35 0.61 -10.34
N PHE A 260 -10.68 0.40 -9.20
CA PHE A 260 -9.96 1.48 -8.54
C PHE A 260 -8.91 2.17 -9.42
N ARG A 261 -8.10 1.42 -10.19
CA ARG A 261 -7.12 2.00 -11.12
C ARG A 261 -7.78 2.73 -12.30
N HIS A 262 -9.01 2.39 -12.65
CA HIS A 262 -9.82 3.13 -13.62
C HIS A 262 -10.33 4.44 -13.00
N GLU A 263 -11.03 4.32 -11.88
CA GLU A 263 -11.66 5.43 -11.16
C GLU A 263 -10.67 6.51 -10.72
N VAL A 264 -9.51 6.12 -10.20
CA VAL A 264 -8.49 7.09 -9.81
C VAL A 264 -7.87 7.79 -11.04
N GLY A 265 -7.95 7.18 -12.23
CA GLY A 265 -7.63 7.82 -13.50
C GLY A 265 -8.62 8.94 -13.86
N HIS A 266 -9.90 8.77 -13.54
CA HIS A 266 -10.91 9.83 -13.63
C HIS A 266 -10.67 10.91 -12.58
N ASN A 267 -10.34 10.56 -11.33
CA ASN A 267 -9.94 11.55 -10.32
C ASN A 267 -8.73 12.38 -10.77
N ALA A 268 -7.77 11.78 -11.49
CA ALA A 268 -6.68 12.54 -12.09
C ALA A 268 -7.13 13.50 -13.20
N GLY A 269 -8.33 13.34 -13.75
CA GLY A 269 -8.92 14.20 -14.78
C GLY A 269 -8.86 13.60 -16.18
N GLY A 270 -8.79 12.27 -16.27
CA GLY A 270 -8.90 11.52 -17.51
C GLY A 270 -10.35 11.19 -17.88
N SER A 271 -10.53 10.78 -19.12
CA SER A 271 -11.77 10.32 -19.71
C SER A 271 -11.55 8.96 -20.40
N HIS A 272 -12.63 8.34 -20.85
CA HIS A 272 -12.60 7.05 -21.53
C HIS A 272 -11.81 7.07 -22.86
N CYS A 273 -12.02 6.10 -23.75
CA CYS A 273 -11.44 6.15 -25.10
C CYS A 273 -11.88 7.41 -25.86
N ASN A 274 -11.02 7.95 -26.73
CA ASN A 274 -11.37 9.07 -27.61
C ASN A 274 -12.20 8.59 -28.83
N GLU A 275 -13.46 8.24 -28.61
CA GLU A 275 -14.34 7.70 -29.66
C GLU A 275 -14.92 8.78 -30.58
N ASP A 276 -15.06 10.01 -30.08
CA ASP A 276 -15.60 11.14 -30.82
C ASP A 276 -14.55 11.91 -31.65
N GLY A 277 -13.26 11.56 -31.48
CA GLY A 277 -12.15 12.17 -32.19
C GLY A 277 -11.81 13.58 -31.71
N SER A 278 -12.11 13.90 -30.45
CA SER A 278 -11.79 15.17 -29.81
C SER A 278 -10.28 15.42 -29.76
N ASP A 279 -9.84 16.67 -30.01
CA ASP A 279 -8.44 17.08 -29.94
C ASP A 279 -8.05 17.44 -28.49
N ASN A 280 -7.99 16.40 -27.64
CA ASN A 280 -7.64 16.49 -26.23
C ASN A 280 -6.86 15.23 -25.83
N TYR A 281 -5.80 15.37 -25.02
CA TYR A 281 -4.91 14.27 -24.65
C TYR A 281 -5.39 13.49 -23.42
N ARG A 282 -6.48 13.92 -22.77
CA ARG A 282 -6.99 13.38 -21.49
C ARG A 282 -7.81 12.09 -21.65
N PHE A 283 -7.44 11.20 -22.56
CA PHE A 283 -8.17 9.96 -22.83
C PHE A 283 -7.31 8.71 -22.62
N GLY A 284 -7.99 7.60 -22.34
CA GLY A 284 -7.41 6.27 -22.48
C GLY A 284 -7.10 5.93 -23.95
N TYR A 285 -6.29 4.90 -24.14
CA TYR A 285 -5.87 4.38 -25.43
C TYR A 285 -6.33 2.93 -25.64
N ASN A 286 -6.85 2.66 -26.84
CA ASN A 286 -7.09 1.31 -27.35
C ASN A 286 -6.61 1.23 -28.82
N ASP A 287 -5.82 0.20 -29.15
CA ASP A 287 -5.31 -0.03 -30.52
C ASP A 287 -6.25 -0.90 -31.38
N GLY A 288 -7.41 -1.26 -30.84
CA GLY A 288 -8.43 -2.12 -31.43
C GLY A 288 -8.06 -3.60 -31.46
N LYS A 289 -6.96 -4.01 -30.78
CA LYS A 289 -6.43 -5.37 -30.83
C LYS A 289 -5.97 -5.87 -29.46
N ASP A 290 -4.79 -5.45 -29.04
CA ASP A 290 -4.03 -6.09 -27.96
C ASP A 290 -3.76 -5.16 -26.78
N ILE A 291 -3.97 -3.86 -26.96
CA ILE A 291 -3.65 -2.82 -25.98
C ILE A 291 -4.92 -2.03 -25.70
N ALA A 292 -5.42 -2.13 -24.47
CA ALA A 292 -6.53 -1.32 -23.97
C ALA A 292 -6.21 -0.87 -22.54
N THR A 293 -5.86 0.41 -22.38
CA THR A 293 -5.31 0.99 -21.14
C THR A 293 -6.37 1.15 -20.03
N ALA A 294 -5.95 1.54 -18.84
CA ALA A 294 -6.79 1.63 -17.64
C ALA A 294 -8.12 2.38 -17.86
N LEU A 295 -8.11 3.51 -18.58
CA LEU A 295 -9.29 4.30 -18.92
C LEU A 295 -9.95 3.91 -20.26
N CYS A 296 -9.60 2.77 -20.84
CA CYS A 296 -10.12 2.36 -22.13
C CYS A 296 -10.13 0.84 -22.20
N HIS A 297 -11.25 0.24 -21.76
CA HIS A 297 -11.47 -1.19 -21.46
C HIS A 297 -10.71 -1.80 -20.28
N ASN A 298 -9.60 -1.20 -19.84
CA ASN A 298 -8.91 -1.58 -18.60
C ASN A 298 -8.28 -3.00 -18.65
N ASP A 299 -7.77 -3.42 -19.82
CA ASP A 299 -7.24 -4.78 -20.05
C ASP A 299 -5.74 -4.91 -19.74
N VAL A 300 -4.97 -3.83 -19.86
CA VAL A 300 -3.54 -3.81 -19.53
C VAL A 300 -3.24 -2.84 -18.38
N PRO A 301 -2.24 -3.14 -17.52
CA PRO A 301 -1.87 -2.30 -16.38
C PRO A 301 -1.05 -1.08 -16.82
N TYR A 302 -1.62 -0.24 -17.68
CA TYR A 302 -1.01 0.99 -18.21
C TYR A 302 -2.07 2.09 -18.27
N TYR A 303 -1.69 3.31 -17.96
CA TYR A 303 -2.32 4.52 -18.48
C TYR A 303 -1.74 4.86 -19.85
N SER A 304 -2.46 5.63 -20.67
CA SER A 304 -1.96 6.03 -21.99
C SER A 304 -0.71 6.92 -21.86
N ASN A 305 0.34 6.59 -22.63
CA ASN A 305 1.57 7.34 -22.78
C ASN A 305 2.19 7.04 -24.17
N PRO A 306 2.28 8.03 -25.08
CA PRO A 306 2.85 7.83 -26.42
C PRO A 306 4.35 7.50 -26.43
N HIS A 307 5.05 7.68 -25.31
CA HIS A 307 6.47 7.38 -25.16
C HIS A 307 6.75 5.95 -24.66
N VAL A 308 5.71 5.20 -24.29
CA VAL A 308 5.80 3.79 -23.89
C VAL A 308 5.38 2.93 -25.06
N SER A 309 6.07 1.81 -25.29
CA SER A 309 5.69 0.85 -26.33
C SER A 309 5.46 -0.55 -25.79
N LEU A 310 4.40 -1.20 -26.27
CA LEU A 310 4.11 -2.62 -26.08
C LEU A 310 4.08 -3.30 -27.44
N ASN A 311 4.82 -4.40 -27.58
CA ASN A 311 4.94 -5.15 -28.83
C ASN A 311 5.30 -4.26 -30.05
N GLY A 312 6.13 -3.23 -29.85
CA GLY A 312 6.56 -2.29 -30.90
C GLY A 312 5.54 -1.21 -31.29
N LYS A 313 4.40 -1.11 -30.60
CA LYS A 313 3.40 -0.05 -30.79
C LYS A 313 3.38 0.91 -29.60
N PRO A 314 3.24 2.23 -29.82
CA PRO A 314 2.98 3.17 -28.74
C PRO A 314 1.71 2.81 -27.96
N VAL A 315 1.72 3.04 -26.65
CA VAL A 315 0.57 2.86 -25.75
C VAL A 315 -0.13 4.20 -25.55
N GLY A 316 -0.41 4.93 -26.63
CA GLY A 316 -0.98 6.27 -26.55
C GLY A 316 -0.75 7.10 -27.81
N ASP A 317 -1.24 8.33 -27.74
CA ASP A 317 -1.09 9.37 -28.77
C ASP A 317 -0.91 10.73 -28.07
N ALA A 318 0.09 11.52 -28.47
CA ALA A 318 0.42 12.76 -27.79
C ALA A 318 -0.68 13.84 -27.87
N ARG A 319 -1.57 13.75 -28.87
CA ARG A 319 -2.69 14.67 -29.05
C ARG A 319 -3.97 14.13 -28.43
N THR A 320 -4.17 12.82 -28.49
CA THR A 320 -5.47 12.21 -28.19
C THR A 320 -5.47 11.21 -27.03
N ALA A 321 -4.32 10.78 -26.51
CA ALA A 321 -4.24 9.81 -25.41
C ALA A 321 -2.86 9.83 -24.70
N ASP A 322 -2.68 10.74 -23.75
CA ASP A 322 -1.49 10.89 -22.90
C ASP A 322 -1.89 11.15 -21.44
N MET A 323 -2.46 10.13 -20.79
CA MET A 323 -2.77 10.17 -19.36
C MET A 323 -1.52 10.30 -18.49
N ALA A 324 -0.34 9.87 -18.94
CA ALA A 324 0.91 10.11 -18.22
C ALA A 324 1.22 11.60 -18.09
N ARG A 325 0.90 12.42 -19.09
CA ARG A 325 0.93 13.88 -18.98
C ARG A 325 -0.11 14.40 -17.98
N VAL A 326 -1.35 13.90 -18.04
CA VAL A 326 -2.43 14.30 -17.10
C VAL A 326 -1.99 14.09 -15.65
N TRP A 327 -1.52 12.90 -15.31
CA TRP A 327 -1.04 12.60 -13.97
C TRP A 327 0.06 13.54 -13.49
N ARG A 328 1.01 13.91 -14.37
CA ARG A 328 2.10 14.84 -14.02
C ARG A 328 1.60 16.26 -13.78
N GLU A 329 0.68 16.74 -14.61
CA GLU A 329 0.10 18.08 -14.48
C GLU A 329 -0.80 18.20 -13.24
N GLU A 330 -1.50 17.13 -12.87
CA GLU A 330 -2.52 17.13 -11.82
C GLU A 330 -1.97 16.63 -10.46
N ALA A 331 -0.72 16.17 -10.43
CA ALA A 331 -0.08 15.65 -9.22
C ALA A 331 -0.08 16.64 -8.04
N GLY A 332 0.12 17.93 -8.31
CA GLY A 332 0.09 18.98 -7.28
C GLY A 332 -1.31 19.19 -6.68
N ARG A 333 -2.37 18.94 -7.46
CA ARG A 333 -3.75 19.01 -6.99
C ARG A 333 -4.11 17.77 -6.19
N LEU A 334 -3.83 16.60 -6.73
CA LEU A 334 -4.14 15.32 -6.09
C LEU A 334 -3.38 15.09 -4.78
N SER A 335 -2.27 15.79 -4.53
CA SER A 335 -1.51 15.71 -3.26
C SER A 335 -1.73 16.93 -2.35
N GLY A 336 -2.77 17.73 -2.64
CA GLY A 336 -2.99 19.02 -2.00
C GLY A 336 -4.32 19.17 -1.26
N TYR A 337 -5.06 18.07 -1.08
CA TYR A 337 -6.36 18.07 -0.43
C TYR A 337 -6.22 18.01 1.10
N GLY A 338 -5.24 17.25 1.59
CA GLY A 338 -4.87 17.17 2.99
C GLY A 338 -3.59 17.94 3.33
N PRO A 339 -3.37 18.26 4.61
CA PRO A 339 -2.06 18.73 5.07
C PRO A 339 -1.04 17.60 5.00
N THR A 340 0.17 17.89 4.49
CA THR A 340 1.27 16.91 4.44
C THR A 340 1.60 16.36 5.81
N PHE A 341 1.70 15.04 5.93
CA PHE A 341 2.14 14.36 7.16
C PHE A 341 3.58 13.89 7.05
N ASN A 342 4.46 14.45 7.89
CA ASN A 342 5.87 14.07 7.95
C ASN A 342 6.11 13.17 9.18
N GLY A 343 5.69 11.92 9.11
CA GLY A 343 5.79 10.96 10.20
C GLY A 343 5.60 9.53 9.73
N ASP A 344 5.38 8.62 10.67
CA ASP A 344 5.08 7.22 10.37
C ASP A 344 3.59 6.93 10.58
N ARG A 345 3.03 6.03 9.76
CA ARG A 345 1.61 5.64 9.85
C ARG A 345 1.49 4.21 10.34
N LEU A 346 0.67 4.01 11.37
CA LEU A 346 0.25 2.69 11.84
C LEU A 346 -1.25 2.54 11.55
N ILE A 347 -1.66 1.47 10.87
CA ILE A 347 -3.05 1.27 10.49
C ILE A 347 -3.55 -0.01 11.15
N PHE A 348 -4.50 0.14 12.05
CA PHE A 348 -5.14 -0.95 12.76
C PHE A 348 -6.55 -1.17 12.18
N GLY A 349 -6.75 -2.26 11.45
CA GLY A 349 -8.04 -2.62 10.86
C GLY A 349 -8.60 -3.94 11.41
N GLY A 350 -9.40 -3.90 12.47
CA GLY A 350 -10.23 -5.03 12.91
C GLY A 350 -9.82 -5.73 14.19
N VAL A 351 -9.53 -7.03 14.08
CA VAL A 351 -9.18 -7.93 15.20
C VAL A 351 -7.74 -8.43 15.01
N GLY A 352 -6.95 -8.42 16.09
CA GLY A 352 -5.55 -8.83 16.05
C GLY A 352 -4.60 -7.72 16.50
N GLN A 353 -3.46 -7.62 15.83
CA GLN A 353 -2.39 -6.69 16.15
C GLN A 353 -1.90 -5.96 14.89
N ALA A 354 -1.51 -4.69 15.05
CA ALA A 354 -0.77 -3.93 14.06
C ALA A 354 0.63 -3.64 14.60
N GLN A 355 1.62 -3.62 13.72
CA GLN A 355 3.02 -3.38 14.09
C GLN A 355 3.56 -2.18 13.34
N LEU A 356 4.55 -1.48 13.90
CA LEU A 356 5.29 -0.42 13.23
C LEU A 356 6.77 -0.53 13.60
N LEU A 357 7.63 -0.72 12.59
CA LEU A 357 9.07 -0.64 12.73
C LEU A 357 9.51 0.83 12.74
N ILE A 358 10.20 1.25 13.79
CA ILE A 358 10.65 2.61 14.02
C ILE A 358 12.17 2.61 14.16
N SER A 359 12.84 3.50 13.44
CA SER A 359 14.30 3.67 13.52
C SER A 359 14.68 5.16 13.47
N GLU A 360 15.78 5.51 14.13
CA GLU A 360 16.43 6.81 13.94
C GLU A 360 17.55 6.68 12.89
N PRO A 361 17.45 7.38 11.74
CA PRO A 361 18.47 7.29 10.70
C PRO A 361 19.85 7.74 11.19
N GLY A 362 20.88 6.94 10.91
CA GLY A 362 22.27 7.29 11.21
C GLY A 362 22.68 7.05 12.67
N ILE A 363 21.76 6.64 13.54
CA ILE A 363 22.07 6.26 14.92
C ILE A 363 22.06 4.74 15.04
N HIS A 364 23.21 4.18 15.43
CA HIS A 364 23.41 2.72 15.47
C HIS A 364 22.75 2.07 16.70
N LYS A 365 22.63 2.80 17.83
CA LYS A 365 22.10 2.29 19.10
C LYS A 365 21.08 3.26 19.72
N PRO A 366 19.94 3.51 19.04
CA PRO A 366 19.00 4.50 19.51
C PRO A 366 18.24 3.96 20.73
N SER A 367 17.97 4.82 21.73
CA SER A 367 17.21 4.45 22.93
C SER A 367 15.77 4.93 22.80
N LEU A 368 15.05 4.30 21.86
CA LEU A 368 13.75 4.75 21.39
C LEU A 368 12.60 4.29 22.28
N GLY A 369 11.68 5.18 22.61
CA GLY A 369 10.36 4.80 23.13
C GLY A 369 9.26 5.58 22.43
N VAL A 370 8.03 5.13 22.59
CA VAL A 370 6.84 5.78 22.03
C VAL A 370 5.97 6.30 23.16
N VAL A 371 5.57 7.56 23.07
CA VAL A 371 4.72 8.24 24.05
C VAL A 371 3.43 8.73 23.38
N ALA A 372 2.39 8.91 24.18
CA ALA A 372 1.20 9.65 23.80
C ALA A 372 1.42 11.16 23.92
N LEU A 373 0.57 11.95 23.25
CA LEU A 373 0.58 13.40 23.37
C LEU A 373 -0.20 13.92 24.59
N SER A 374 -1.00 13.07 25.24
CA SER A 374 -1.75 13.42 26.45
C SER A 374 -1.88 12.24 27.42
N GLU A 375 -2.01 12.55 28.71
CA GLU A 375 -2.22 11.54 29.77
C GLU A 375 -3.59 10.86 29.67
N GLU A 376 -4.57 11.48 28.99
CA GLU A 376 -5.86 10.85 28.70
C GLU A 376 -5.70 9.64 27.77
N VAL A 377 -4.72 9.68 26.87
CA VAL A 377 -4.45 8.61 25.90
C VAL A 377 -3.49 7.58 26.48
N GLY A 378 -2.39 8.01 27.08
CA GLY A 378 -1.33 7.12 27.56
C GLY A 378 -0.15 7.87 28.18
N PRO A 379 0.98 7.21 28.44
CA PRO A 379 2.15 7.85 29.04
C PRO A 379 2.76 8.89 28.10
N THR A 380 3.06 10.08 28.61
CA THR A 380 3.58 11.24 27.86
C THR A 380 5.10 11.41 27.95
N SER A 381 5.78 10.56 28.73
CA SER A 381 7.23 10.63 28.94
C SER A 381 7.88 9.26 28.85
N LEU A 382 9.15 9.25 28.43
CA LEU A 382 9.98 8.06 28.44
C LEU A 382 10.27 7.59 29.88
N VAL A 383 10.38 6.28 30.07
CA VAL A 383 10.73 5.65 31.36
C VAL A 383 11.82 4.61 31.19
N TYR A 384 12.60 4.38 32.24
CA TYR A 384 13.58 3.31 32.26
C TYR A 384 12.89 1.97 32.60
N GLY A 385 12.92 1.00 31.69
CA GLY A 385 12.31 -0.31 31.89
C GLY A 385 10.78 -0.30 31.82
N GLY A 386 10.13 -1.23 32.53
CA GLY A 386 8.67 -1.42 32.51
C GLY A 386 8.27 -2.68 31.74
N PRO A 387 7.93 -3.79 32.43
CA PRO A 387 7.56 -5.03 31.76
C PRO A 387 6.14 -4.95 31.20
N GLY A 388 5.90 -5.66 30.09
CA GLY A 388 4.56 -5.91 29.56
C GLY A 388 3.97 -4.76 28.75
N ASP A 389 2.64 -4.68 28.76
CA ASP A 389 1.87 -3.77 27.91
C ASP A 389 1.51 -2.46 28.62
N THR A 390 1.52 -1.39 27.85
CA THR A 390 0.89 -0.10 28.17
C THR A 390 -0.56 -0.13 27.69
N VAL A 391 -1.49 0.37 28.51
CA VAL A 391 -2.88 0.57 28.06
C VAL A 391 -3.01 1.96 27.44
N LEU A 392 -3.54 2.02 26.22
CA LEU A 392 -3.93 3.24 25.54
C LEU A 392 -5.45 3.39 25.55
N SER A 393 -5.95 4.59 25.86
CA SER A 393 -7.37 4.92 25.82
C SER A 393 -7.65 5.82 24.62
N ILE A 394 -8.20 5.25 23.55
CA ILE A 394 -8.40 5.95 22.27
C ILE A 394 -9.88 6.30 22.12
N LYS A 395 -10.19 7.58 21.89
CA LYS A 395 -11.55 8.03 21.55
C LYS A 395 -11.83 7.66 20.09
N LEU A 396 -12.84 6.83 19.87
CA LEU A 396 -13.31 6.42 18.55
C LEU A 396 -14.77 6.84 18.38
N THR A 397 -15.14 7.26 17.17
CA THR A 397 -16.50 7.65 16.83
C THR A 397 -17.27 6.42 16.34
N GLU A 398 -18.42 6.14 16.96
CA GLU A 398 -19.36 5.12 16.51
C GLU A 398 -20.15 5.63 15.30
N ASN A 399 -20.18 4.83 14.23
CA ASN A 399 -20.65 5.31 12.94
C ASN A 399 -22.15 5.60 12.84
N GLN A 400 -23.03 4.88 13.55
CA GLN A 400 -24.47 5.06 13.40
C GLN A 400 -24.98 6.27 14.18
N SER A 401 -24.45 6.47 15.38
CA SER A 401 -24.89 7.50 16.31
C SER A 401 -23.99 8.74 16.33
N GLY A 402 -22.78 8.63 15.78
CA GLY A 402 -21.76 9.68 15.86
C GLY A 402 -21.19 9.85 17.27
N ASN A 403 -21.56 8.99 18.22
CA ASN A 403 -21.11 9.11 19.61
C ASN A 403 -19.66 8.67 19.75
N GLU A 404 -18.88 9.43 20.52
CA GLU A 404 -17.54 9.01 20.90
C GLU A 404 -17.57 7.94 21.99
N GLN A 405 -16.72 6.92 21.84
CA GLN A 405 -16.48 5.89 22.83
C GLN A 405 -14.98 5.78 23.09
N VAL A 406 -14.60 5.63 24.36
CA VAL A 406 -13.23 5.33 24.73
C VAL A 406 -13.01 3.82 24.59
N VAL A 407 -12.13 3.44 23.68
CA VAL A 407 -11.73 2.05 23.44
C VAL A 407 -10.31 1.85 23.93
N LYS A 408 -10.12 0.83 24.76
CA LYS A 408 -8.81 0.46 25.32
C LYS A 408 -8.05 -0.46 24.37
N PHE A 409 -6.81 -0.10 24.12
CA PHE A 409 -5.82 -0.89 23.39
C PHE A 409 -4.65 -1.21 24.31
N ARG A 410 -3.90 -2.24 23.95
CA ARG A 410 -2.61 -2.56 24.54
C ARG A 410 -1.53 -2.25 23.54
N ALA A 411 -0.44 -1.68 24.03
CA ALA A 411 0.73 -1.38 23.24
C ALA A 411 2.00 -1.77 23.99
N HIS A 412 2.94 -2.38 23.29
CA HIS A 412 4.29 -2.60 23.79
C HIS A 412 5.28 -2.30 22.69
N ARG A 413 6.55 -2.17 23.07
CA ARG A 413 7.65 -2.16 22.10
C ARG A 413 8.56 -3.35 22.30
N GLN A 414 9.24 -3.72 21.23
CA GLN A 414 10.32 -4.70 21.22
C GLN A 414 11.53 -4.11 20.51
N VAL A 415 12.69 -4.12 21.16
CA VAL A 415 13.96 -3.76 20.50
C VAL A 415 14.38 -4.92 19.60
N GLN A 416 14.91 -4.62 18.41
CA GLN A 416 15.41 -5.65 17.51
C GLN A 416 16.37 -6.62 18.24
N ASP A 417 16.18 -7.92 17.99
CA ASP A 417 16.95 -9.03 18.57
C ASP A 417 16.83 -9.22 20.10
N CYS A 418 15.97 -8.44 20.77
CA CYS A 418 15.63 -8.65 22.18
C CYS A 418 14.44 -9.62 22.33
N PRO A 419 14.54 -10.65 23.19
CA PRO A 419 13.44 -11.61 23.39
C PRO A 419 12.27 -11.02 24.18
N ASP A 420 12.55 -10.04 25.04
CA ASP A 420 11.56 -9.46 25.95
C ASP A 420 10.89 -8.23 25.33
N ILE A 421 9.58 -8.11 25.58
CA ILE A 421 8.80 -6.90 25.31
C ILE A 421 8.85 -5.96 26.51
N THR A 422 8.72 -4.66 26.26
CA THR A 422 8.62 -3.63 27.30
C THR A 422 7.46 -2.70 27.01
N THR A 423 7.00 -1.97 28.03
CA THR A 423 6.02 -0.89 27.87
C THR A 423 6.45 0.05 26.73
N MET A 424 5.48 0.56 25.97
CA MET A 424 5.76 1.30 24.73
C MET A 424 6.69 2.52 24.94
N ASN A 425 6.59 3.17 26.10
CA ASN A 425 7.36 4.35 26.46
C ASN A 425 8.69 4.04 27.19
N SER A 426 9.09 2.77 27.23
CA SER A 426 10.40 2.40 27.74
C SER A 426 11.51 2.88 26.78
N TYR A 427 12.70 3.20 27.29
CA TYR A 427 13.88 3.45 26.45
C TYR A 427 15.01 2.43 26.69
N VAL A 428 14.79 1.43 27.54
CA VAL A 428 15.83 0.45 27.91
C VAL A 428 16.22 -0.45 26.72
N VAL A 429 17.48 -0.84 26.63
CA VAL A 429 17.95 -1.88 25.70
C VAL A 429 18.28 -3.15 26.48
N CYS A 430 18.04 -4.34 25.91
CA CYS A 430 18.21 -5.59 26.66
C CYS A 430 19.68 -5.96 26.95
N HIS A 431 20.62 -5.56 26.08
CA HIS A 431 22.07 -5.60 26.32
C HIS A 431 22.71 -4.30 25.81
N PRO A 432 23.84 -3.83 26.37
CA PRO A 432 24.63 -2.72 25.81
C PRO A 432 25.01 -2.86 24.32
N ASP A 433 24.94 -4.08 23.79
CA ASP A 433 25.25 -4.41 22.39
C ASP A 433 24.01 -4.53 21.51
N SER A 434 22.82 -4.56 22.10
CA SER A 434 21.57 -4.48 21.36
C SER A 434 21.52 -3.13 20.65
N ALA A 435 21.28 -3.21 19.35
CA ALA A 435 21.34 -2.12 18.41
C ALA A 435 20.22 -2.35 17.41
N GLY A 436 19.52 -1.29 17.02
CA GLY A 436 18.56 -1.36 15.94
C GLY A 436 17.21 -0.71 16.22
N PRO A 437 16.30 -0.81 15.24
CA PRO A 437 14.93 -0.34 15.36
C PRO A 437 14.18 -0.96 16.54
N ILE A 438 13.09 -0.29 16.91
CA ILE A 438 12.05 -0.86 17.76
C ILE A 438 10.85 -1.22 16.90
N THR A 439 10.15 -2.29 17.27
CA THR A 439 8.80 -2.59 16.77
C THR A 439 7.81 -2.14 17.83
N LEU A 440 6.95 -1.17 17.50
CA LEU A 440 5.74 -0.87 18.26
C LEU A 440 4.66 -1.87 17.84
N THR A 441 4.05 -2.57 18.79
CA THR A 441 2.89 -3.44 18.54
C THR A 441 1.69 -2.84 19.24
N LEU A 442 0.58 -2.67 18.52
CA LEU A 442 -0.72 -2.24 19.03
C LEU A 442 -1.73 -3.37 18.82
N PHE A 443 -2.50 -3.71 19.84
CA PHE A 443 -3.52 -4.75 19.74
C PHE A 443 -4.69 -4.48 20.67
N ARG A 444 -5.83 -5.09 20.36
CA ARG A 444 -7.04 -4.97 21.16
C ARG A 444 -7.38 -6.31 21.82
N ILE A 445 -7.70 -6.26 23.11
CA ILE A 445 -8.27 -7.37 23.85
C ILE A 445 -9.72 -7.05 24.19
N ALA A 446 -10.64 -7.97 23.88
CA ALA A 446 -12.07 -7.79 24.12
C ALA A 446 -12.39 -7.58 25.62
N GLN A 447 -11.68 -8.29 26.50
CA GLN A 447 -11.81 -8.22 27.96
C GLN A 447 -11.50 -6.83 28.53
N ASP A 448 -10.68 -6.02 27.86
CA ASP A 448 -10.40 -4.65 28.29
C ASP A 448 -11.56 -3.69 27.97
N ASN A 449 -12.52 -4.13 27.14
CA ASN A 449 -13.64 -3.34 26.61
C ASN A 449 -15.00 -4.04 26.81
N PRO A 450 -15.36 -4.50 28.03
CA PRO A 450 -16.54 -5.35 28.24
C PRO A 450 -17.87 -4.63 27.99
N SER A 451 -17.86 -3.29 28.01
CA SER A 451 -19.04 -2.45 27.83
C SER A 451 -19.13 -1.79 26.45
N LEU A 452 -18.21 -2.10 25.53
CA LEU A 452 -18.24 -1.51 24.18
C LEU A 452 -19.45 -2.06 23.41
N PRO A 453 -20.43 -1.22 23.02
CA PRO A 453 -21.60 -1.69 22.29
C PRO A 453 -21.24 -2.37 20.96
N LEU A 454 -22.17 -3.15 20.42
CA LEU A 454 -22.10 -3.61 19.04
C LEU A 454 -22.09 -2.41 18.11
N GLY A 455 -21.28 -2.47 17.06
CA GLY A 455 -21.12 -1.36 16.13
C GLY A 455 -19.76 -1.31 15.48
N VAL A 456 -19.56 -0.24 14.70
CA VAL A 456 -18.30 0.07 14.02
C VAL A 456 -17.80 1.40 14.55
N TYR A 457 -16.51 1.45 14.87
CA TYR A 457 -15.86 2.59 15.45
C TYR A 457 -14.60 2.93 14.68
N ASN A 458 -14.47 4.20 14.29
CA ASN A 458 -13.34 4.73 13.54
C ASN A 458 -12.71 5.90 14.30
N GLY A 459 -11.41 6.11 14.12
CA GLY A 459 -10.73 7.25 14.71
C GLY A 459 -9.24 7.24 14.43
N VAL A 460 -8.56 8.28 14.90
CA VAL A 460 -7.11 8.35 14.87
C VAL A 460 -6.57 8.70 16.26
N VAL A 461 -5.31 8.34 16.50
CA VAL A 461 -4.55 8.86 17.64
C VAL A 461 -3.14 9.21 17.21
N GLU A 462 -2.65 10.35 17.68
CA GLU A 462 -1.28 10.76 17.49
C GLU A 462 -0.41 10.28 18.65
N LEU A 463 0.71 9.67 18.29
CA LEU A 463 1.78 9.26 19.18
C LEU A 463 3.08 9.90 18.69
N LYS A 464 4.13 9.79 19.51
CA LYS A 464 5.45 10.32 19.16
C LYS A 464 6.54 9.36 19.60
N ALA A 465 7.44 8.98 18.70
CA ALA A 465 8.68 8.33 19.08
C ALA A 465 9.72 9.37 19.49
N LEU A 466 10.47 9.04 20.54
CA LEU A 466 11.50 9.86 21.15
C LEU A 466 12.75 9.01 21.38
N ASP A 467 13.93 9.61 21.28
CA ASP A 467 15.19 8.98 21.67
C ASP A 467 15.70 9.60 22.98
N TYR A 468 15.90 8.77 24.00
CA TYR A 468 16.47 9.21 25.28
C TYR A 468 17.90 9.76 25.15
N THR A 469 18.68 9.23 24.20
CA THR A 469 20.07 9.63 23.93
C THR A 469 20.19 10.82 22.97
N ASN A 470 19.11 11.16 22.25
CA ASN A 470 19.03 12.32 21.38
C ASN A 470 17.71 13.10 21.61
N PRO A 471 17.65 13.98 22.63
CA PRO A 471 16.42 14.68 23.00
C PRO A 471 15.82 15.59 21.91
N GLU A 472 16.62 15.99 20.92
CA GLU A 472 16.16 16.80 19.78
C GLU A 472 15.49 15.95 18.69
N TRP A 473 15.75 14.64 18.67
CA TRP A 473 15.11 13.74 17.73
C TRP A 473 13.70 13.39 18.19
N SER A 474 12.78 13.47 17.24
CA SER A 474 11.47 12.88 17.42
C SER A 474 10.80 12.58 16.10
N ARG A 475 9.84 11.66 16.14
CA ARG A 475 9.10 11.21 14.98
C ARG A 475 7.60 11.12 15.30
N PRO A 476 6.74 11.93 14.68
CA PRO A 476 5.29 11.80 14.80
C PRO A 476 4.82 10.44 14.27
N ILE A 477 3.84 9.84 14.93
CA ILE A 477 3.20 8.61 14.51
C ILE A 477 1.68 8.84 14.49
N LEU A 478 1.06 8.72 13.32
CA LEU A 478 -0.40 8.75 13.21
C LEU A 478 -0.93 7.32 13.17
N VAL A 479 -1.78 6.99 14.13
CA VAL A 479 -2.42 5.69 14.21
C VAL A 479 -3.86 5.80 13.71
N SER A 480 -4.16 5.21 12.55
CA SER A 480 -5.52 5.01 12.05
C SER A 480 -6.11 3.77 12.73
N VAL A 481 -7.28 3.90 13.35
CA VAL A 481 -7.93 2.81 14.09
C VAL A 481 -9.34 2.59 13.61
N THR A 482 -9.60 1.35 13.20
CA THR A 482 -10.93 0.87 12.85
C THR A 482 -11.20 -0.43 13.57
N VAL A 483 -12.26 -0.45 14.36
CA VAL A 483 -12.71 -1.64 15.10
C VAL A 483 -14.18 -1.88 14.87
N TRP A 484 -14.55 -3.14 14.83
CA TRP A 484 -15.95 -3.54 14.74
C TRP A 484 -16.26 -4.63 15.75
N ASN A 485 -17.46 -4.56 16.28
CA ASN A 485 -18.07 -5.57 17.12
C ASN A 485 -19.40 -5.93 16.46
N LEU A 486 -19.34 -6.89 15.54
CA LEU A 486 -20.47 -7.35 14.75
C LEU A 486 -20.94 -8.70 15.31
N ASN A 487 -22.25 -8.95 15.27
CA ASN A 487 -22.84 -10.23 15.67
C ASN A 487 -22.48 -11.38 14.74
#